data_AF-A0A5J5QJY8-F1
#
_entry.id   AF-A0A5J5QJY8-F1
#
_cell.length_a   1.000
_cell.length_b   1.000
_cell.length_c   1.000
_cell.angle_alpha   90.00
_cell.angle_beta   90.00
_cell.angle_gamma   90.00
#
_symmetry.space_group_name_H-M   'P 1'
#
loop_
_entity.id
_entity.type
_entity.pdbx_description
1 polymer ?
#
loop_
_entity_poly.entity_id
_entity_poly.type
_entity_poly.pdbx_seq_one_letter_code
_entity_poly.pdbx_strand_id
1 'polypeptide(L)'
;MTIALGKFTKDENDLFDIMDDWLRKDRFVFVASSYLEGCNFLTAAVSTPANSLAHSLLLLWGPEAQGDFTRWCQLGGLWTFVALHGAFGLIGFMLRQFELARSVQLRPYNAIAFSGPIAVFVSVFLIYPLGQSGWFFAPSFGVAAIFRFILFFQGFHNWTLNPFHMMGVVGVLGAALLCAIHGATVEYFI
;
A
#
# COMPACT_ATOMS: atom_id res chain seq x y z
N MET A 1 -46.18 45.88 20.94
CA MET A 1 -46.01 44.41 20.84
C MET A 1 -45.20 44.16 19.58
N THR A 2 -43.91 43.92 19.71
CA THR A 2 -42.99 43.74 18.59
C THR A 2 -42.47 42.31 18.68
N ILE A 3 -42.86 41.47 17.73
CA ILE A 3 -42.55 40.03 17.73
C ILE A 3 -41.10 39.84 17.28
N ALA A 4 -40.33 39.13 18.09
CA ALA A 4 -38.95 38.74 17.82
C ALA A 4 -38.91 37.64 16.75
N LEU A 5 -38.18 37.88 15.65
CA LEU A 5 -37.82 36.83 14.69
C LEU A 5 -36.66 36.02 15.28
N GLY A 6 -36.96 34.80 15.70
CA GLY A 6 -36.00 33.84 16.24
C GLY A 6 -34.94 33.45 15.20
N LYS A 7 -33.68 33.41 15.64
CA LYS A 7 -32.58 32.76 14.93
C LYS A 7 -32.92 31.28 14.78
N PHE A 8 -33.01 30.79 13.55
CA PHE A 8 -32.94 29.35 13.28
C PHE A 8 -31.51 28.88 13.58
N THR A 9 -31.36 28.13 14.67
CA THR A 9 -30.20 27.31 14.95
C THR A 9 -30.18 26.16 13.95
N LYS A 10 -29.24 26.18 13.00
CA LYS A 10 -28.97 25.03 12.12
C LYS A 10 -28.12 24.04 12.93
N ASP A 11 -28.80 23.31 13.81
CA ASP A 11 -28.27 22.11 14.45
C ASP A 11 -28.74 20.89 13.67
N GLU A 12 -27.84 19.92 13.55
CA GLU A 12 -27.97 18.61 12.90
C GLU A 12 -27.91 18.60 11.36
N ASN A 13 -26.91 17.88 10.84
CA ASN A 13 -26.87 17.49 9.44
C ASN A 13 -28.14 16.69 9.14
N ASP A 14 -28.96 17.18 8.21
CA ASP A 14 -30.22 16.53 7.87
C ASP A 14 -29.93 15.14 7.25
N LEU A 15 -30.89 14.21 7.33
CA LEU A 15 -30.74 12.85 6.78
C LEU A 15 -30.31 12.90 5.30
N PHE A 16 -30.77 13.92 4.60
CA PHE A 16 -30.44 14.19 3.22
C PHE A 16 -28.97 14.61 3.03
N ASP A 17 -28.42 15.43 3.94
CA ASP A 17 -27.00 15.82 3.93
C ASP A 17 -26.10 14.61 4.25
N ILE A 18 -26.53 13.72 5.17
CA ILE A 18 -25.82 12.46 5.47
C ILE A 18 -25.88 11.49 4.29
N MET A 19 -27.02 11.39 3.61
CA MET A 19 -27.17 10.57 2.39
C MET A 19 -26.33 11.12 1.23
N ASP A 20 -26.31 12.44 1.04
CA ASP A 20 -25.53 13.10 0.00
C ASP A 20 -24.02 12.97 0.27
N ASP A 21 -23.57 13.12 1.52
CA ASP A 21 -22.19 12.80 1.92
C ASP A 21 -21.85 11.31 1.76
N TRP A 22 -22.82 10.42 1.97
CA TRP A 22 -22.63 8.98 1.75
C TRP A 22 -22.52 8.62 0.27
N LEU A 23 -23.26 9.32 -0.60
CA LEU A 23 -23.27 9.19 -2.06
C LEU A 23 -22.04 9.83 -2.71
N ARG A 24 -21.58 10.98 -2.20
CA ARG A 24 -20.40 11.71 -2.70
C ARG A 24 -19.06 11.17 -2.21
N LYS A 25 -19.06 10.27 -1.24
CA LYS A 25 -17.88 9.45 -0.96
C LYS A 25 -17.65 8.56 -2.18
N ASP A 26 -16.75 8.98 -3.06
CA ASP A 26 -16.13 8.16 -4.11
C ASP A 26 -15.45 6.93 -3.48
N ARG A 27 -16.26 5.94 -3.09
CA ARG A 27 -15.83 4.64 -2.59
C ARG A 27 -15.95 3.68 -3.76
N PHE A 28 -14.97 3.71 -4.64
CA PHE A 28 -14.99 2.76 -5.75
C PHE A 28 -14.86 1.30 -5.27
N VAL A 29 -14.44 1.01 -4.01
CA VAL A 29 -14.69 -0.29 -3.35
C VAL A 29 -14.68 -0.14 -1.81
N PHE A 30 -15.85 -0.11 -1.17
CA PHE A 30 -16.03 -0.58 0.22
C PHE A 30 -16.86 -1.87 0.14
N VAL A 31 -16.29 -2.89 -0.50
CA VAL A 31 -16.81 -4.25 -0.49
C VAL A 31 -15.87 -4.99 0.43
N ALA A 32 -16.43 -5.66 1.44
CA ALA A 32 -15.76 -6.58 2.37
C ALA A 32 -14.28 -6.80 2.05
N SER A 33 -13.38 -6.38 2.94
CA SER A 33 -11.94 -6.61 2.79
C SER A 33 -11.34 -7.39 3.97
N SER A 34 -12.18 -7.83 4.90
CA SER A 34 -11.78 -8.56 6.10
C SER A 34 -12.47 -9.90 6.22
N TYR A 35 -11.86 -10.83 6.97
CA TYR A 35 -12.49 -12.12 7.30
C TYR A 35 -13.82 -11.94 8.05
N LEU A 36 -13.95 -10.87 8.85
CA LEU A 36 -15.18 -10.53 9.58
C LEU A 36 -16.35 -10.22 8.63
N GLU A 37 -16.05 -9.69 7.45
CA GLU A 37 -17.03 -9.36 6.42
C GLU A 37 -17.22 -10.52 5.41
N GLY A 38 -16.62 -11.69 5.66
CA GLY A 38 -16.75 -12.89 4.84
C GLY A 38 -15.69 -13.05 3.73
N CYS A 39 -14.62 -12.26 3.73
CA CYS A 39 -13.51 -12.48 2.81
C CYS A 39 -12.76 -13.77 3.13
N ASN A 40 -12.09 -14.31 2.10
CA ASN A 40 -11.11 -15.37 2.27
C ASN A 40 -9.68 -14.80 2.16
N PHE A 41 -8.67 -15.65 2.27
CA PHE A 41 -7.27 -15.25 2.15
C PHE A 41 -6.93 -14.51 0.85
N LEU A 42 -7.59 -14.85 -0.26
CA LEU A 42 -7.33 -14.24 -1.55
C LEU A 42 -7.96 -12.85 -1.66
N THR A 43 -9.12 -12.64 -1.02
CA THR A 43 -9.91 -11.40 -1.18
C THR A 43 -9.72 -10.40 -0.03
N ALA A 44 -9.20 -10.83 1.11
CA ALA A 44 -8.90 -9.93 2.21
C ALA A 44 -7.77 -8.94 1.83
N ALA A 45 -7.94 -7.68 2.23
CA ALA A 45 -6.96 -6.63 1.96
C ALA A 45 -7.02 -5.50 2.99
N VAL A 46 -5.86 -4.87 3.23
CA VAL A 46 -5.80 -3.51 3.80
C VAL A 46 -5.80 -2.51 2.64
N SER A 47 -6.98 -1.94 2.38
CA SER A 47 -7.25 -1.01 1.28
C SER A 47 -6.63 0.37 1.49
N THR A 48 -6.27 1.03 0.39
CA THR A 48 -5.73 2.38 0.38
C THR A 48 -6.74 3.41 0.89
N PRO A 49 -6.30 4.55 1.45
CA PRO A 49 -7.19 5.64 1.84
C PRO A 49 -7.98 6.18 0.65
N ALA A 50 -9.11 6.82 0.93
CA ALA A 50 -9.92 7.47 -0.10
C ALA A 50 -9.12 8.55 -0.85
N ASN A 51 -9.41 8.75 -2.14
CA ASN A 51 -8.68 9.70 -2.98
C ASN A 51 -8.79 11.16 -2.49
N SER A 52 -9.87 11.50 -1.76
CA SER A 52 -10.04 12.81 -1.13
C SER A 52 -8.99 13.14 -0.07
N LEU A 53 -8.31 12.13 0.47
CA LEU A 53 -7.24 12.29 1.46
C LEU A 53 -5.86 12.49 0.81
N ALA A 54 -5.79 12.45 -0.53
CA ALA A 54 -4.58 12.65 -1.33
C ALA A 54 -3.38 11.88 -0.75
N HIS A 55 -2.31 12.60 -0.37
CA HIS A 55 -1.10 12.05 0.22
C HIS A 55 -0.98 12.28 1.72
N SER A 56 -2.09 12.49 2.43
CA SER A 56 -2.05 12.63 3.90
C SER A 56 -1.31 11.45 4.54
N LEU A 57 -0.43 11.72 5.50
CA LEU A 57 0.22 10.68 6.29
C LEU A 57 -0.79 9.88 7.11
N LEU A 58 -1.98 10.45 7.35
CA LEU A 58 -3.09 9.82 8.04
C LEU A 58 -2.62 9.26 9.39
N LEU A 59 -1.95 10.11 10.18
CA LEU A 59 -1.49 9.74 11.51
C LEU A 59 -2.70 9.61 12.44
N LEU A 60 -2.64 8.67 13.40
CA LEU A 60 -3.75 8.46 14.34
C LEU A 60 -4.08 9.75 15.13
N TRP A 61 -3.05 10.49 15.52
CA TRP A 61 -3.17 11.81 16.18
C TRP A 61 -3.25 12.98 15.19
N GLY A 62 -3.40 12.71 13.89
CA GLY A 62 -3.53 13.71 12.84
C GLY A 62 -4.91 14.38 12.83
N PRO A 63 -5.07 15.47 12.05
CA PRO A 63 -6.33 16.21 11.97
C PRO A 63 -7.49 15.39 11.39
N GLU A 64 -7.20 14.35 10.61
CA GLU A 64 -8.19 13.48 9.97
C GLU A 64 -8.84 12.51 10.95
N ALA A 65 -8.09 12.00 11.93
CA ALA A 65 -8.57 10.99 12.88
C ALA A 65 -8.77 11.54 14.29
N GLN A 66 -8.01 12.57 14.69
CA GLN A 66 -8.12 13.26 16.00
C GLN A 66 -8.02 12.29 17.20
N GLY A 67 -7.24 11.22 17.07
CA GLY A 67 -7.08 10.19 18.11
C GLY A 67 -8.17 9.12 18.14
N ASP A 68 -9.24 9.23 17.33
CA ASP A 68 -10.26 8.20 17.21
C ASP A 68 -9.76 7.04 16.34
N PHE A 69 -9.46 5.91 16.97
CA PHE A 69 -8.95 4.71 16.32
C PHE A 69 -9.96 4.08 15.35
N THR A 70 -11.25 4.07 15.69
CA THR A 70 -12.28 3.46 14.84
C THR A 70 -12.41 4.27 13.55
N ARG A 71 -12.47 5.60 13.69
CA ARG A 71 -12.51 6.51 12.55
C ARG A 71 -11.24 6.38 11.70
N TRP A 72 -10.06 6.30 12.33
CA TRP A 72 -8.79 6.12 11.64
C TRP A 72 -8.75 4.84 10.78
N CYS A 73 -9.24 3.72 11.32
CA CYS A 73 -9.39 2.48 10.57
C CYS A 73 -10.35 2.64 9.37
N GLN A 74 -11.49 3.31 9.57
CA GLN A 74 -12.47 3.57 8.49
C GLN A 74 -11.94 4.49 7.38
N LEU A 75 -11.01 5.39 7.71
CA LEU A 75 -10.37 6.29 6.74
C LEU A 75 -9.24 5.61 5.94
N GLY A 76 -8.89 4.37 6.25
CA GLY A 76 -7.78 3.64 5.62
C GLY A 76 -6.41 3.92 6.23
N GLY A 77 -6.36 4.42 7.47
CA GLY A 77 -5.10 4.73 8.16
C GLY A 77 -4.18 3.53 8.37
N LEU A 78 -4.75 2.32 8.44
CA LEU A 78 -3.98 1.08 8.48
C LEU A 78 -3.06 0.93 7.25
N TRP A 79 -3.44 1.46 6.09
CA TRP A 79 -2.60 1.37 4.89
C TRP A 79 -1.34 2.22 5.02
N THR A 80 -1.45 3.50 5.43
CA THR A 80 -0.28 4.36 5.63
C THR A 80 0.57 3.86 6.79
N PHE A 81 -0.06 3.33 7.84
CA PHE A 81 0.64 2.68 8.95
C PHE A 81 1.52 1.52 8.47
N VAL A 82 0.96 0.56 7.73
CA VAL A 82 1.70 -0.60 7.21
C VAL A 82 2.76 -0.17 6.20
N ALA A 83 2.45 0.75 5.29
CA ALA A 83 3.40 1.23 4.28
C ALA A 83 4.63 1.92 4.93
N LEU A 84 4.40 2.83 5.87
CA LEU A 84 5.48 3.58 6.52
C LEU A 84 6.28 2.73 7.50
N HIS A 85 5.63 1.95 8.37
CA HIS A 85 6.34 1.04 9.27
C HIS A 85 7.05 -0.07 8.48
N GLY A 86 6.46 -0.54 7.38
CA GLY A 86 7.09 -1.45 6.43
C GLY A 86 8.37 -0.86 5.83
N ALA A 87 8.34 0.40 5.39
CA ALA A 87 9.52 1.10 4.87
C ALA A 87 10.66 1.17 5.91
N PHE A 88 10.35 1.60 7.14
CA PHE A 88 11.34 1.64 8.23
C PHE A 88 11.81 0.26 8.63
N GLY A 89 10.93 -0.75 8.60
CA GLY A 89 11.27 -2.14 8.86
C GLY A 89 12.26 -2.70 7.83
N LEU A 90 12.08 -2.37 6.55
CA LEU A 90 13.02 -2.74 5.49
C LEU A 90 14.39 -2.07 5.67
N ILE A 91 14.42 -0.78 6.05
CA ILE A 91 15.67 -0.08 6.38
C ILE A 91 16.36 -0.76 7.57
N GLY A 92 15.62 -1.02 8.65
CA GLY A 92 16.13 -1.73 9.83
C GLY A 92 16.65 -3.13 9.49
N PHE A 93 15.99 -3.86 8.59
CA PHE A 93 16.44 -5.17 8.14
C PHE A 93 17.75 -5.10 7.36
N MET A 94 17.90 -4.13 6.45
CA MET A 94 19.15 -3.92 5.72
C MET A 94 20.30 -3.53 6.66
N LEU A 95 20.05 -2.64 7.62
CA LEU A 95 21.02 -2.26 8.64
C LEU A 95 21.44 -3.47 9.48
N ARG A 96 20.49 -4.32 9.87
CA ARG A 96 20.77 -5.59 10.56
C ARG A 96 21.67 -6.50 9.73
N GLN A 97 21.45 -6.61 8.41
CA GLN A 97 22.34 -7.40 7.55
C GLN A 97 23.78 -6.85 7.51
N PHE A 98 23.94 -5.52 7.48
CA PHE A 98 25.27 -4.89 7.58
C PHE A 98 25.94 -5.14 8.93
N GLU A 99 25.20 -4.99 10.03
CA GLU A 99 25.70 -5.22 11.38
C GLU A 99 26.15 -6.68 11.56
N LEU A 100 25.33 -7.64 11.11
CA LEU A 100 25.66 -9.05 11.15
C LEU A 100 26.90 -9.37 10.29
N ALA A 101 26.96 -8.85 9.06
CA ALA A 101 28.12 -9.03 8.19
C ALA A 101 29.40 -8.49 8.85
N ARG A 102 29.32 -7.33 9.51
CA ARG A 102 30.45 -6.74 10.25
C ARG A 102 30.84 -7.59 11.46
N SER A 103 29.87 -8.08 12.23
CA SER A 103 30.12 -8.89 13.44
C SER A 103 30.80 -10.23 13.14
N VAL A 104 30.44 -10.86 12.01
CA VAL A 104 31.01 -12.14 11.55
C VAL A 104 32.17 -11.93 10.55
N GLN A 105 32.59 -10.69 10.31
CA GLN A 105 33.67 -10.34 9.37
C GLN A 105 33.43 -10.85 7.93
N LEU A 106 32.17 -10.96 7.52
CA LEU A 106 31.78 -11.30 6.15
C LEU A 106 31.66 -10.04 5.28
N ARG A 107 31.83 -10.22 3.96
CA ARG A 107 31.54 -9.15 3.00
C ARG A 107 30.02 -8.92 2.94
N PRO A 108 29.54 -7.66 2.92
CA PRO A 108 28.11 -7.35 3.08
C PRO A 108 27.28 -7.49 1.78
N TYR A 109 27.57 -8.49 0.93
CA TYR A 109 26.85 -8.65 -0.35
C TYR A 109 25.36 -8.97 -0.18
N ASN A 110 24.96 -9.62 0.92
CA ASN A 110 23.55 -9.88 1.22
C ASN A 110 22.77 -8.56 1.44
N ALA A 111 23.35 -7.61 2.17
CA ALA A 111 22.75 -6.30 2.38
C ALA A 111 22.66 -5.50 1.06
N ILE A 112 23.71 -5.57 0.23
CA ILE A 112 23.71 -4.93 -1.11
C ILE A 112 22.62 -5.55 -2.00
N ALA A 113 22.49 -6.88 -2.03
CA ALA A 113 21.43 -7.55 -2.79
C ALA A 113 20.02 -7.18 -2.31
N PHE A 114 19.86 -6.94 -1.00
CA PHE A 114 18.59 -6.52 -0.41
C PHE A 114 18.14 -5.09 -0.81
N SER A 115 19.02 -4.30 -1.44
CA SER A 115 18.61 -3.04 -2.06
C SER A 115 17.57 -3.20 -3.17
N GLY A 116 17.53 -4.36 -3.84
CA GLY A 116 16.51 -4.67 -4.85
C GLY A 116 15.08 -4.66 -4.29
N PRO A 117 14.77 -5.48 -3.27
CA PRO A 117 13.49 -5.42 -2.55
C PRO A 117 13.11 -4.02 -2.04
N ILE A 118 14.07 -3.27 -1.48
CA ILE A 118 13.83 -1.89 -1.01
C ILE A 118 13.44 -0.99 -2.18
N ALA A 119 14.16 -1.05 -3.30
CA ALA A 119 13.87 -0.25 -4.48
C ALA A 119 12.46 -0.55 -5.04
N VAL A 120 12.05 -1.82 -5.06
CA VAL A 120 10.68 -2.22 -5.48
C VAL A 120 9.64 -1.68 -4.50
N PHE A 121 9.82 -1.84 -3.20
CA PHE A 121 8.87 -1.36 -2.20
C PHE A 121 8.70 0.17 -2.27
N VAL A 122 9.82 0.90 -2.26
CA VAL A 122 9.81 2.37 -2.29
C VAL A 122 9.24 2.88 -3.62
N SER A 123 9.60 2.29 -4.75
CA SER A 123 9.07 2.74 -6.05
C SER A 123 7.58 2.51 -6.20
N VAL A 124 7.06 1.34 -5.78
CA VAL A 124 5.67 0.94 -6.01
C VAL A 124 4.72 1.49 -4.93
N PHE A 125 5.11 1.47 -3.66
CA PHE A 125 4.22 1.86 -2.56
C PHE A 125 4.37 3.32 -2.13
N LEU A 126 5.48 4.00 -2.50
CA LEU A 126 5.70 5.40 -2.15
C LEU A 126 5.80 6.29 -3.38
N ILE A 127 6.79 6.09 -4.26
CA ILE A 127 7.05 6.99 -5.38
C ILE A 127 5.89 6.99 -6.38
N TYR A 128 5.40 5.82 -6.77
CA TYR A 128 4.29 5.71 -7.72
C TYR A 128 3.04 6.50 -7.27
N PRO A 129 2.44 6.24 -6.09
CA PRO A 129 1.27 7.01 -5.65
C PRO A 129 1.58 8.48 -5.37
N LEU A 130 2.80 8.85 -4.94
CA LEU A 130 3.23 10.25 -4.84
C LEU A 130 3.25 10.96 -6.21
N GLY A 131 3.52 10.23 -7.29
CA GLY A 131 3.38 10.72 -8.66
C GLY A 131 1.94 10.71 -9.21
N GLN A 132 0.99 10.11 -8.48
CA GLN A 132 -0.45 10.15 -8.77
C GLN A 132 -1.16 11.17 -7.87
N SER A 133 -2.49 11.27 -7.95
CA SER A 133 -3.28 12.22 -7.15
C SER A 133 -3.42 11.86 -5.67
N GLY A 134 -3.06 10.64 -5.25
CA GLY A 134 -3.12 10.24 -3.85
C GLY A 134 -2.73 8.78 -3.59
N TRP A 135 -2.67 8.42 -2.31
CA TRP A 135 -2.42 7.04 -1.87
C TRP A 135 -3.42 6.02 -2.42
N PHE A 136 -4.62 6.47 -2.78
CA PHE A 136 -5.67 5.64 -3.37
C PHE A 136 -5.18 4.77 -4.54
N PHE A 137 -4.27 5.29 -5.37
CA PHE A 137 -3.72 4.59 -6.53
C PHE A 137 -2.60 3.62 -6.21
N ALA A 138 -2.08 3.62 -4.99
CA ALA A 138 -1.10 2.64 -4.55
C ALA A 138 -1.72 1.22 -4.55
N PRO A 139 -0.90 0.16 -4.59
CA PRO A 139 -1.41 -1.18 -4.35
C PRO A 139 -1.93 -1.30 -2.92
N SER A 140 -3.12 -1.88 -2.76
CA SER A 140 -3.61 -2.29 -1.45
C SER A 140 -2.94 -3.60 -1.01
N PHE A 141 -2.78 -3.81 0.29
CA PHE A 141 -2.12 -5.00 0.82
C PHE A 141 -3.09 -6.19 0.86
N GLY A 142 -3.22 -6.92 -0.25
CA GLY A 142 -4.03 -8.14 -0.37
C GLY A 142 -3.82 -8.83 -1.72
N VAL A 143 -4.08 -10.15 -1.80
CA VAL A 143 -3.73 -10.95 -3.00
C VAL A 143 -4.51 -10.48 -4.23
N ALA A 144 -5.84 -10.48 -4.17
CA ALA A 144 -6.69 -10.00 -5.25
C ALA A 144 -6.48 -8.50 -5.55
N ALA A 145 -6.12 -7.70 -4.53
CA ALA A 145 -5.83 -6.29 -4.72
C ALA A 145 -4.55 -6.04 -5.53
N ILE A 146 -3.51 -6.88 -5.36
CA ILE A 146 -2.32 -6.82 -6.21
C ILE A 146 -2.64 -7.24 -7.64
N PHE A 147 -3.49 -8.26 -7.86
CA PHE A 147 -3.94 -8.60 -9.22
C PHE A 147 -4.70 -7.44 -9.87
N ARG A 148 -5.58 -6.77 -9.12
CA ARG A 148 -6.26 -5.54 -9.58
C ARG A 148 -5.24 -4.47 -9.98
N PHE A 149 -4.19 -4.27 -9.20
CA PHE A 149 -3.13 -3.31 -9.49
C PHE A 149 -2.37 -3.65 -10.78
N ILE A 150 -2.03 -4.92 -11.00
CA ILE A 150 -1.36 -5.38 -12.24
C ILE A 150 -2.24 -5.11 -13.46
N LEU A 151 -3.53 -5.46 -13.40
CA LEU A 151 -4.48 -5.21 -14.50
C LEU A 151 -4.70 -3.72 -14.74
N PHE A 152 -4.75 -2.91 -13.67
CA PHE A 152 -4.80 -1.46 -13.77
C PHE A 152 -3.55 -0.91 -14.49
N PHE A 153 -2.36 -1.37 -14.12
CA PHE A 153 -1.12 -0.97 -14.80
C PHE A 153 -1.10 -1.35 -16.27
N GLN A 154 -1.59 -2.54 -16.62
CA GLN A 154 -1.69 -2.91 -18.03
C GLN A 154 -2.71 -2.04 -18.77
N GLY A 155 -3.91 -1.83 -18.20
CA GLY A 155 -4.99 -1.07 -18.84
C GLY A 155 -4.68 0.41 -19.03
N PHE A 156 -4.00 1.04 -18.07
CA PHE A 156 -3.74 2.49 -18.09
C PHE A 156 -2.32 2.88 -18.48
N HIS A 157 -1.33 2.00 -18.27
CA HIS A 157 0.09 2.30 -18.53
C HIS A 157 0.73 1.42 -19.59
N ASN A 158 0.00 0.44 -20.14
CA ASN A 158 0.50 -0.55 -21.09
C ASN A 158 1.86 -1.15 -20.66
N TRP A 159 1.94 -1.49 -19.37
CA TRP A 159 3.21 -1.71 -18.67
C TRP A 159 4.05 -2.85 -19.26
N THR A 160 3.42 -3.83 -19.91
CA THR A 160 4.14 -4.90 -20.61
C THR A 160 5.04 -4.41 -21.75
N LEU A 161 4.75 -3.25 -22.35
CA LEU A 161 5.60 -2.63 -23.38
C LEU A 161 6.77 -1.81 -22.82
N ASN A 162 6.86 -1.62 -21.50
CA ASN A 162 7.94 -0.84 -20.90
C ASN A 162 9.25 -1.66 -20.89
N PRO A 163 10.36 -1.15 -21.48
CA PRO A 163 11.63 -1.89 -21.51
C PRO A 163 12.24 -2.11 -20.12
N PHE A 164 11.99 -1.23 -19.15
CA PHE A 164 12.43 -1.45 -17.76
C PHE A 164 11.66 -2.60 -17.11
N HIS A 165 10.36 -2.74 -17.41
CA HIS A 165 9.60 -3.91 -16.97
C HIS A 165 10.12 -5.19 -17.62
N MET A 166 10.39 -5.17 -18.93
CA MET A 166 10.98 -6.32 -19.63
C MET A 166 12.34 -6.74 -19.04
N MET A 167 13.22 -5.77 -18.72
CA MET A 167 14.49 -6.06 -18.02
C MET A 167 14.26 -6.70 -16.64
N GLY A 168 13.26 -6.21 -15.89
CA GLY A 168 12.86 -6.82 -14.62
C GLY A 168 12.38 -8.27 -14.78
N VAL A 169 11.55 -8.55 -15.79
CA VAL A 169 11.07 -9.91 -16.11
C VAL A 169 12.24 -10.83 -16.44
N VAL A 170 13.18 -10.39 -17.29
CA VAL A 170 14.39 -11.16 -17.62
C VAL A 170 15.24 -11.41 -16.37
N GLY A 171 15.39 -10.41 -15.49
CA GLY A 171 16.12 -10.56 -14.23
C GLY A 171 15.51 -11.61 -13.30
N VAL A 172 14.19 -11.59 -13.10
CA VAL A 172 13.50 -12.53 -12.21
C VAL A 172 13.47 -13.95 -12.80
N LEU A 173 13.08 -14.10 -14.06
CA LEU A 173 13.03 -15.41 -14.72
C LEU A 173 14.44 -16.00 -14.90
N GLY A 174 15.43 -15.17 -15.24
CA GLY A 174 16.83 -15.56 -15.32
C GLY A 174 17.39 -16.00 -13.97
N ALA A 175 17.09 -15.29 -12.88
CA ALA A 175 17.49 -15.69 -11.54
C ALA A 175 16.84 -17.01 -11.11
N ALA A 176 15.55 -17.22 -11.41
CA ALA A 176 14.87 -18.49 -11.15
C ALA A 176 15.51 -19.65 -11.93
N LEU A 177 15.84 -19.43 -13.21
CA LEU A 177 16.55 -20.40 -14.05
C LEU A 177 17.94 -20.75 -13.49
N LEU A 178 18.74 -19.73 -13.14
CA LEU A 178 20.06 -19.94 -12.56
C LEU A 178 19.99 -20.68 -11.22
N CYS A 179 19.01 -20.35 -10.38
CA CYS A 179 18.76 -21.05 -9.12
C CYS A 179 18.45 -22.54 -9.36
N ALA A 180 17.54 -22.84 -10.28
CA ALA A 180 17.15 -24.21 -10.60
C ALA A 180 18.30 -25.01 -11.21
N ILE A 181 19.02 -24.46 -12.19
CA ILE A 181 20.14 -25.13 -12.84
C ILE A 181 21.30 -25.33 -11.86
N HIS A 182 21.61 -24.33 -11.03
CA HIS A 182 22.66 -24.46 -10.03
C HIS A 182 22.33 -25.57 -9.02
N GLY A 183 21.11 -25.58 -8.48
CA GLY A 183 20.65 -26.63 -7.56
C GLY A 183 20.75 -28.02 -8.19
N ALA A 184 20.19 -28.20 -9.39
CA ALA A 184 20.26 -29.47 -10.10
C ALA A 184 21.72 -29.90 -10.37
N THR A 185 22.56 -28.99 -10.86
CA THR A 185 23.96 -29.30 -11.17
C THR A 185 24.72 -29.75 -9.92
N VAL A 186 24.54 -29.08 -8.79
CA VAL A 186 25.19 -29.50 -7.53
C VAL A 186 24.73 -30.88 -7.10
N GLU A 187 23.42 -31.18 -7.20
CA GLU A 187 22.87 -32.50 -6.84
C GLU A 187 23.32 -33.64 -7.76
N TYR A 188 23.61 -33.37 -9.04
CA TYR A 188 24.04 -34.40 -9.99
C TYR A 188 25.55 -34.70 -9.97
N PHE A 189 26.38 -33.81 -9.40
CA PHE A 189 27.84 -33.92 -9.43
C PHE A 189 28.50 -34.12 -8.06
N ILE A 190 27.71 -34.30 -6.99
CA ILE A 190 28.14 -34.73 -5.65
C ILE A 190 27.52 -36.09 -5.36
#